data_AF-A0A8S3J0U2-F1
#
_entry.id   AF-A0A8S3J0U2-F1
#
_cell.length_a   1.000
_cell.length_b   1.000
_cell.length_c   1.000
_cell.angle_alpha   90.00
_cell.angle_beta   90.00
_cell.angle_gamma   90.00
#
_symmetry.space_group_name_H-M   'P 1'
#
loop_
_entity.id
_entity.type
_entity.pdbx_description
1 polymer ?
#
loop_
_entity_poly.entity_id
_entity_poly.type
_entity_poly.pdbx_seq_one_letter_code
_entity_poly.pdbx_strand_id
1 'polypeptide(L)'
;NFESDEVKRAPHVLVFKRGPTVGNNVKELIKDMRRVMEPFTAPNLKVSRKNSLKDFIAISSHFHVTHLMTFSKTQLSTYMRLIRIPRGPTLNFRIRRFTHSRDIVSALRRPQTFPKQFEHAPLLVMNGFQDESIHIKLIAT
;
A
#
# COMPACT_ATOMS: atom_id res chain seq x y z
N ASN A 1 5.56 -9.15 21.85
CA ASN A 1 5.28 -9.87 20.58
C ASN A 1 6.55 -9.90 19.76
N PHE A 2 7.29 -11.00 19.82
CA PHE A 2 8.50 -11.18 19.03
C PHE A 2 8.08 -11.80 17.69
N GLU A 3 8.17 -11.03 16.60
CA GLU A 3 8.09 -11.58 15.25
C GLU A 3 9.24 -12.56 15.01
N SER A 4 8.99 -13.62 14.24
CA SER A 4 10.05 -14.52 13.80
C SER A 4 11.03 -13.80 12.89
N ASP A 5 12.28 -14.24 12.86
CA ASP A 5 13.31 -13.56 12.06
C ASP A 5 13.05 -13.65 10.54
N GLU A 6 12.30 -14.65 10.09
CA GLU A 6 11.81 -14.75 8.72
C GLU A 6 10.84 -13.62 8.37
N VAL A 7 9.89 -13.33 9.27
CA VAL A 7 8.94 -12.23 9.09
C VAL A 7 9.67 -10.90 9.07
N LYS A 8 10.61 -10.66 10.00
CA LYS A 8 11.40 -9.41 10.05
C LYS A 8 12.18 -9.13 8.76
N ARG A 9 12.64 -10.17 8.05
CA ARG A 9 13.37 -10.04 6.78
C ARG A 9 12.44 -9.75 5.61
N ALA A 10 11.14 -10.04 5.72
CA ALA A 10 10.19 -9.74 4.68
C ALA A 10 9.99 -8.22 4.51
N PRO A 11 9.70 -7.75 3.28
CA PRO A 11 9.49 -6.33 3.04
C PRO A 11 8.17 -5.85 3.65
N HIS A 12 8.26 -5.14 4.77
CA HIS A 12 7.09 -4.54 5.40
C HIS A 12 6.68 -3.21 4.75
N VAL A 13 5.37 -2.99 4.65
CA VAL A 13 4.77 -1.78 4.07
C VAL A 13 3.79 -1.09 5.01
N LEU A 14 3.90 0.23 5.14
CA LEU A 14 2.85 1.03 5.78
C LEU A 14 1.99 1.72 4.73
N VAL A 15 0.69 1.45 4.78
CA VAL A 15 -0.30 2.05 3.89
C VAL A 15 -1.10 3.12 4.63
N PHE A 16 -1.05 4.37 4.20
CA PHE A 16 -1.75 5.47 4.88
C PHE A 16 -2.13 6.63 3.96
N LYS A 17 -2.99 7.52 4.46
CA LYS A 17 -3.31 8.79 3.80
C LYS A 17 -2.24 9.84 4.08
N ARG A 18 -1.95 10.69 3.12
CA ARG A 18 -1.13 11.90 3.27
C ARG A 18 -1.96 13.15 3.03
N GLY A 19 -1.93 14.07 3.99
CA GLY A 19 -2.63 15.34 3.95
C GLY A 19 -4.06 15.30 4.52
N PRO A 20 -4.68 16.48 4.72
CA PRO A 20 -5.97 16.59 5.40
C PRO A 20 -7.17 16.21 4.51
N THR A 21 -7.04 16.36 3.18
CA THR A 21 -8.15 16.40 2.20
C THR A 21 -8.50 15.05 1.55
N VAL A 22 -8.40 13.94 2.28
CA VAL A 22 -8.74 12.61 1.74
C VAL A 22 -10.19 12.23 2.06
N GLY A 23 -11.00 12.06 1.02
CA GLY A 23 -12.42 11.66 1.11
C GLY A 23 -12.62 10.20 1.54
N ASN A 24 -13.85 9.82 1.90
CA ASN A 24 -14.14 8.51 2.47
C ASN A 24 -13.84 7.34 1.52
N ASN A 25 -14.16 7.47 0.23
CA ASN A 25 -13.84 6.44 -0.76
C ASN A 25 -12.33 6.12 -0.77
N VAL A 26 -11.46 7.14 -0.76
CA VAL A 26 -10.01 6.89 -0.72
C VAL A 26 -9.58 6.27 0.61
N LYS A 27 -10.26 6.57 1.74
CA LYS A 27 -10.00 5.88 3.01
C LYS A 27 -10.39 4.41 2.98
N GLU A 28 -11.48 4.07 2.30
CA GLU A 28 -11.89 2.67 2.08
C GLU A 28 -10.88 1.96 1.16
N LEU A 29 -10.42 2.63 0.10
CA LEU A 29 -9.34 2.09 -0.75
C LEU A 29 -8.07 1.81 0.05
N ILE A 30 -7.70 2.67 1.00
CA ILE A 30 -6.56 2.42 1.90
C ILE A 30 -6.78 1.16 2.75
N LYS A 31 -8.01 0.93 3.25
CA LYS A 31 -8.32 -0.28 4.04
C LYS A 31 -8.21 -1.54 3.16
N ASP A 32 -8.75 -1.48 1.95
CA ASP A 32 -8.66 -2.57 0.97
C ASP A 32 -7.19 -2.87 0.65
N MET A 33 -6.37 -1.84 0.41
CA MET A 33 -4.95 -1.99 0.13
C MET A 33 -4.14 -2.50 1.32
N ARG A 34 -4.53 -2.17 2.57
CA ARG A 34 -3.94 -2.81 3.74
C ARG A 34 -4.23 -4.30 3.74
N ARG A 35 -5.47 -4.71 3.48
CA ARG A 35 -5.82 -6.13 3.46
C ARG A 35 -5.01 -6.90 2.42
N VAL A 36 -4.80 -6.33 1.23
CA VAL A 36 -3.96 -6.93 0.17
C VAL A 36 -2.50 -7.10 0.59
N MET A 37 -1.99 -6.22 1.46
CA MET A 37 -0.60 -6.21 1.91
C MET A 37 -0.37 -7.00 3.19
N GLU A 38 -1.38 -7.71 3.70
CA GLU A 38 -1.22 -8.64 4.81
C GLU A 38 -0.34 -9.84 4.37
N PRO A 39 0.45 -10.43 5.29
CA PRO A 39 0.57 -10.09 6.71
C PRO A 39 1.57 -8.95 7.02
N PHE A 40 2.37 -8.49 6.04
CA PHE A 40 3.50 -7.58 6.27
C PHE A 40 3.14 -6.09 6.30
N THR A 41 1.97 -5.77 6.85
CA THR A 41 1.47 -4.40 6.96
C THR A 41 0.77 -4.19 8.29
N ALA A 42 0.55 -2.92 8.67
CA ALA A 42 -0.17 -2.57 9.88
C ALA A 42 -1.67 -2.34 9.58
N PRO A 43 -2.57 -3.34 9.74
CA PRO A 43 -3.98 -3.20 9.38
C PRO A 43 -4.67 -2.09 10.19
N ASN A 44 -4.31 -2.01 11.48
CA ASN A 44 -4.90 -1.10 12.46
C ASN A 44 -4.17 0.25 12.59
N LEU A 45 -3.28 0.60 11.66
CA LEU A 45 -2.55 1.87 11.71
C LEU A 45 -3.52 3.07 11.68
N LYS A 46 -3.58 3.82 12.78
CA LYS A 46 -4.39 5.04 12.92
C LYS A 46 -3.53 6.26 12.60
N VAL A 47 -4.00 7.09 11.69
CA VAL A 47 -3.25 8.25 11.18
C VAL A 47 -4.00 9.52 11.54
N SER A 48 -3.37 10.36 12.36
CA SER A 48 -3.86 11.68 12.72
C SER A 48 -3.55 12.69 11.62
N ARG A 49 -4.31 13.80 11.58
CA ARG A 49 -4.02 14.93 10.69
C ARG A 49 -2.68 15.61 11.01
N LYS A 50 -2.22 15.49 12.25
CA LYS A 50 -0.94 16.06 12.71
C LYS A 50 0.26 15.24 12.25
N ASN A 51 0.06 13.98 11.85
CA ASN A 51 1.18 13.13 11.48
C ASN A 51 1.79 13.57 10.15
N SER A 52 3.09 13.80 10.20
CA SER A 52 3.89 14.11 9.02
C SER A 52 4.48 12.83 8.43
N LEU A 53 4.93 12.89 7.16
CA LEU A 53 5.66 11.77 6.56
C LEU A 53 6.96 11.47 7.33
N LYS A 54 7.60 12.48 7.93
CA LYS A 54 8.82 12.31 8.71
C LYS A 54 8.59 11.45 9.94
N ASP A 55 7.42 11.57 10.57
CA ASP A 55 7.06 10.77 11.74
C ASP A 55 7.00 9.28 11.37
N PHE A 56 6.41 8.96 10.22
CA PHE A 56 6.34 7.58 9.72
C PHE A 56 7.72 7.02 9.34
N ILE A 57 8.60 7.86 8.79
CA ILE A 57 9.99 7.48 8.50
C ILE A 57 10.75 7.24 9.82
N ALA A 58 10.56 8.06 10.84
CA ALA A 58 11.23 7.89 12.13
C ALA A 58 10.84 6.56 12.82
N ILE A 59 9.56 6.19 12.79
CA ILE A 59 9.10 4.92 13.39
C ILE A 59 9.42 3.70 12.53
N SER A 60 9.61 3.86 11.22
CA SER A 60 9.77 2.75 10.28
C SER A 60 10.87 1.77 10.67
N SER A 61 11.98 2.28 11.23
CA SER A 61 13.11 1.48 11.68
C SER A 61 12.74 0.50 12.79
N HIS A 62 11.79 0.84 13.65
CA HIS A 62 11.37 0.01 14.78
C HIS A 62 10.45 -1.14 14.37
N PHE A 63 9.76 -0.98 13.24
CA PHE A 63 8.80 -1.95 12.71
C PHE A 63 9.29 -2.63 11.43
N HIS A 64 10.60 -2.55 11.15
CA HIS A 64 11.24 -3.13 9.97
C HIS A 64 10.58 -2.73 8.63
N VAL A 65 9.96 -1.54 8.60
CA VAL A 65 9.24 -1.05 7.42
C VAL A 65 10.24 -0.63 6.36
N THR A 66 10.07 -1.20 5.17
CA THR A 66 10.94 -0.97 4.01
C THR A 66 10.28 -0.07 2.97
N HIS A 67 8.94 -0.08 2.93
CA HIS A 67 8.13 0.64 1.95
C HIS A 67 7.03 1.46 2.63
N LEU A 68 6.76 2.65 2.10
CA LEU A 68 5.58 3.43 2.46
C LEU A 68 4.70 3.59 1.23
N MET A 69 3.42 3.26 1.37
CA MET A 69 2.40 3.50 0.36
C MET A 69 1.46 4.60 0.85
N THR A 70 1.49 5.75 0.17
CA THR A 70 0.70 6.92 0.59
C THR A 70 -0.34 7.31 -0.44
N PHE A 71 -1.55 7.62 0.02
CA PHE A 71 -2.63 8.13 -0.80
C PHE A 71 -2.91 9.59 -0.46
N SER A 72 -2.97 10.45 -1.47
CA SER A 72 -3.30 11.86 -1.30
C SER A 72 -4.32 12.32 -2.35
N LYS A 73 -5.11 13.32 -2.03
CA LYS A 73 -6.10 13.90 -2.94
C LYS A 73 -5.87 15.41 -3.04
N THR A 74 -5.68 15.88 -4.26
CA THR A 74 -5.64 17.30 -4.61
C THR A 74 -6.93 17.68 -5.34
N GLN A 75 -7.09 18.96 -5.69
CA GLN A 75 -8.20 19.41 -6.54
C GLN A 75 -8.18 18.74 -7.93
N LEU A 76 -7.00 18.40 -8.44
CA LEU A 76 -6.84 17.81 -9.76
C LEU A 76 -7.08 16.30 -9.79
N SER A 77 -6.55 15.55 -8.81
CA SER A 77 -6.64 14.10 -8.83
C SER A 77 -6.27 13.44 -7.50
N THR A 78 -6.47 12.12 -7.44
CA THR A 78 -5.96 11.25 -6.37
C THR A 78 -4.63 10.64 -6.82
N TYR A 79 -3.66 10.62 -5.92
CA TYR A 79 -2.32 10.10 -6.19
C TYR A 79 -1.97 9.01 -5.19
N MET A 80 -1.35 7.94 -5.70
CA MET A 80 -0.68 6.92 -4.92
C MET A 80 0.83 7.15 -5.02
N ARG A 81 1.54 7.18 -3.90
CA ARG A 81 3.00 7.19 -3.88
C ARG A 81 3.52 5.92 -3.24
N LEU A 82 4.51 5.28 -3.88
CA LEU A 82 5.27 4.19 -3.31
C LEU A 82 6.69 4.71 -3.02
N ILE A 83 7.12 4.61 -1.78
CA ILE A 83 8.39 5.19 -1.30
C ILE A 83 9.23 4.06 -0.70
N ARG A 84 10.45 3.88 -1.19
CA ARG A 84 11.45 3.02 -0.55
C ARG A 84 12.25 3.81 0.48
N ILE A 85 12.35 3.28 1.70
CA ILE A 85 13.05 3.91 2.83
C ILE A 85 14.20 3.04 3.34
N PRO A 86 15.26 3.59 3.96
CA PRO A 86 15.49 5.00 4.26
C PRO A 86 16.03 5.80 3.05
N ARG A 87 16.69 5.13 2.10
CA ARG A 87 17.16 5.70 0.85
C ARG A 87 16.60 4.86 -0.30
N GLY A 88 15.94 5.51 -1.23
CA GLY A 88 15.39 4.83 -2.39
C GLY A 88 14.47 5.72 -3.21
N PRO A 89 14.02 5.20 -4.36
CA PRO A 89 13.15 5.95 -5.26
C PRO A 89 11.78 6.18 -4.63
N THR A 90 11.12 7.24 -5.11
CA THR A 90 9.70 7.46 -4.89
C THR A 90 8.98 7.42 -6.22
N LEU A 91 8.05 6.48 -6.36
CA LEU A 91 7.18 6.37 -7.52
C LEU A 91 5.88 7.10 -7.23
N ASN A 92 5.47 7.99 -8.12
CA ASN A 92 4.24 8.77 -8.00
C ASN A 92 3.28 8.41 -9.13
N PHE A 93 2.11 7.89 -8.77
CA PHE A 93 1.09 7.47 -9.72
C PHE A 93 -0.17 8.31 -9.56
N ARG A 94 -0.71 8.81 -10.68
CA ARG A 94 -2.05 9.38 -10.73
C ARG A 94 -3.06 8.24 -10.87
N ILE A 95 -3.98 8.13 -9.90
CA ILE A 95 -5.05 7.14 -9.96
C ILE A 95 -6.10 7.63 -10.95
N ARG A 96 -6.27 6.90 -12.05
CA ARG A 96 -7.32 7.22 -13.05
C ARG A 96 -8.69 6.73 -12.60
N ARG A 97 -8.78 5.47 -12.18
CA ARG A 97 -10.00 4.79 -11.72
C ARG A 97 -9.64 3.80 -10.62
N PHE A 98 -10.55 3.58 -9.68
CA PHE A 98 -10.46 2.54 -8.66
C PHE A 98 -11.86 2.05 -8.30
N THR A 99 -11.93 0.86 -7.72
CA THR A 99 -13.17 0.21 -7.26
C THR A 99 -12.92 -0.38 -5.87
N HIS A 100 -13.95 -0.45 -5.02
CA HIS A 100 -13.82 -1.07 -3.71
C HIS A 100 -14.02 -2.58 -3.76
N SER A 101 -13.37 -3.28 -2.83
CA SER A 101 -13.50 -4.74 -2.70
C SER A 101 -14.96 -5.15 -2.48
N ARG A 102 -15.72 -4.35 -1.71
CA ARG A 102 -17.17 -4.57 -1.49
C ARG A 102 -17.99 -4.52 -2.78
N ASP A 103 -17.66 -3.60 -3.69
CA ASP A 103 -18.39 -3.42 -4.94
C ASP A 103 -18.13 -4.61 -5.86
N ILE A 104 -16.87 -5.07 -5.94
CA ILE A 104 -16.47 -6.27 -6.68
C ILE A 104 -17.20 -7.50 -6.15
N VAL A 105 -17.19 -7.72 -4.82
CA VAL A 105 -17.87 -8.86 -4.20
C VAL A 105 -19.36 -8.84 -4.49
N SER A 106 -20.01 -7.66 -4.43
CA SER A 106 -21.44 -7.52 -4.72
C SER A 106 -21.79 -7.74 -6.20
N ALA A 107 -20.88 -7.43 -7.13
CA ALA A 107 -21.10 -7.59 -8.56
C ALA A 107 -20.90 -9.03 -9.06
N LEU A 108 -20.14 -9.85 -8.33
CA LEU A 108 -19.87 -11.24 -8.70
C LEU A 108 -21.05 -12.15 -8.33
N ARG A 109 -21.52 -12.95 -9.29
CA ARG A 109 -22.59 -13.95 -9.05
C ARG A 109 -22.20 -15.04 -8.04
N ARG A 110 -20.91 -15.38 -7.98
CA ARG A 110 -20.34 -16.39 -7.07
C ARG A 110 -19.04 -15.85 -6.47
N PRO A 111 -19.09 -14.98 -5.45
CA PRO A 111 -17.90 -14.41 -4.85
C PRO A 111 -17.14 -15.49 -4.06
N GLN A 112 -15.86 -15.68 -4.37
CA GLN A 112 -14.96 -16.54 -3.60
C GLN A 112 -14.23 -15.68 -2.58
N THR A 113 -14.80 -15.54 -1.39
CA THR A 113 -14.17 -14.80 -0.30
C THR A 113 -13.67 -15.76 0.76
N PHE A 114 -12.36 -15.95 0.83
CA PHE A 114 -11.72 -16.75 1.87
C PHE A 114 -10.91 -15.84 2.82
N PRO A 115 -11.32 -15.64 4.08
CA PRO A 115 -10.61 -14.71 4.97
C PRO A 115 -9.13 -15.06 5.18
N LYS A 116 -8.80 -16.36 5.25
CA LYS A 116 -7.41 -16.80 5.46
C LYS A 116 -6.51 -16.60 4.24
N GLN A 117 -7.04 -16.16 3.10
CA GLN A 117 -6.20 -15.84 1.93
C GLN A 117 -5.20 -14.70 2.21
N PHE A 118 -5.50 -13.86 3.20
CA PHE A 118 -4.66 -12.72 3.61
C PHE A 118 -3.66 -13.09 4.72
N GLU A 119 -3.69 -14.32 5.24
CA GLU A 119 -2.70 -14.81 6.21
C GLU A 119 -1.34 -15.13 5.55
N HIS A 120 -1.32 -15.21 4.22
CA HIS A 120 -0.13 -15.51 3.42
C HIS A 120 0.24 -14.34 2.51
N ALA A 121 1.52 -14.25 2.20
CA ALA A 121 2.04 -13.24 1.28
C ALA A 121 1.40 -13.37 -0.11
N PRO A 122 1.10 -12.25 -0.79
CA PRO A 122 0.55 -12.29 -2.15
C PRO A 122 1.57 -12.80 -3.17
N LEU A 123 1.08 -13.39 -4.27
CA LEU A 123 1.91 -13.78 -5.41
C LEU A 123 1.99 -12.64 -6.43
N LEU A 124 3.21 -12.34 -6.88
CA LEU A 124 3.47 -11.31 -7.89
C LEU A 124 3.39 -11.92 -9.30
N VAL A 125 2.47 -11.42 -10.12
CA VAL A 125 2.43 -11.70 -11.55
C VAL A 125 2.70 -10.40 -12.31
N MET A 126 3.79 -10.36 -13.06
CA MET A 126 4.13 -9.21 -13.91
C MET A 126 3.76 -9.51 -15.36
N ASN A 127 2.83 -8.73 -15.91
CA ASN A 127 2.45 -8.80 -17.32
C ASN A 127 2.68 -7.43 -17.98
N GLY A 128 3.35 -7.41 -19.15
CA GLY A 128 3.59 -6.19 -19.91
C GLY A 128 4.71 -5.27 -19.39
N PHE A 129 5.59 -5.75 -18.50
CA PHE A 129 6.75 -5.00 -17.99
C PHE A 129 8.05 -5.27 -18.79
N GLN A 130 7.93 -5.55 -20.09
CA GLN A 130 9.07 -5.93 -20.95
C GLN A 130 9.77 -4.74 -21.61
N ASP A 131 9.23 -3.52 -21.48
CA ASP A 131 9.85 -2.32 -22.05
C ASP A 131 11.19 -2.02 -21.34
N GLU A 132 12.20 -1.72 -22.15
CA GLU A 132 13.54 -1.41 -21.69
C GLU A 132 13.70 0.00 -21.13
N SER A 133 12.67 0.83 -21.23
CA SER A 133 12.68 2.17 -20.68
C SER A 133 13.01 2.15 -19.17
N ILE A 134 13.91 3.06 -18.77
CA ILE A 134 14.52 3.07 -17.42
C ILE A 134 13.46 3.09 -16.32
N HIS A 135 12.38 3.85 -16.53
CA HIS A 135 11.31 3.99 -15.55
C HIS A 135 10.47 2.70 -15.40
N ILE A 136 10.33 1.88 -16.45
CA ILE A 136 9.65 0.59 -16.37
C ILE A 136 10.54 -0.45 -15.70
N LYS A 137 11.83 -0.48 -16.03
CA LYS A 137 12.83 -1.31 -15.31
C LYS A 137 12.84 -1.01 -13.81
N LEU A 138 12.79 0.26 -13.42
CA LEU A 138 12.71 0.68 -12.03
C LEU A 138 11.43 0.19 -11.32
N ILE A 139 10.31 0.10 -12.03
CA ILE A 139 9.04 -0.39 -11.46
C ILE A 139 9.05 -1.92 -11.32
N ALA A 140 9.76 -2.62 -12.20
CA ALA A 140 9.84 -4.08 -12.23
C ALA A 140 10.93 -4.69 -11.31
N THR A 141 11.82 -3.86 -10.76
CA THR A 141 12.92 -4.27 -9.86
C THR A 141 12.47 -4.27 -8.40
#